data_AF-A0A3D9HWR8-F1
#
_entry.id   AF-A0A3D9HWR8-F1
#
_cell.length_a   1.000
_cell.length_b   1.000
_cell.length_c   1.000
_cell.angle_alpha   90.00
_cell.angle_beta   90.00
_cell.angle_gamma   90.00
#
_symmetry.space_group_name_H-M   'P 1'
#
loop_
_entity.id
_entity.type
_entity.pdbx_description
1 polymer ?
#
loop_
_entity_poly.entity_id
_entity_poly.type
_entity_poly.pdbx_seq_one_letter_code
_entity_poly.pdbx_strand_id
1 'polypeptide(L)'
;MTSNEETEEKFELQPSELEEKTHAEMLMMYEEAANSIRFAKGMQWKTLGIGMLVIIGLLIFGEYVAPRVKTLVPVTIIASCVVTAGTIYILLVFQLLQNMERQKLRAIGAEMSNLFRLVRSLRMPLEAAFHRYTLLIFMGIGLVGTCAFAISLLSRHL
;
A
#
# COMPACT_ATOMS: atom_id res chain seq x y z
N MET A 1 -10.79 -5.57 -54.95
CA MET A 1 -10.99 -6.89 -54.34
C MET A 1 -9.66 -7.29 -53.73
N THR A 2 -9.39 -6.82 -52.51
CA THR A 2 -8.18 -7.12 -51.74
C THR A 2 -8.66 -7.52 -50.36
N SER A 3 -8.89 -8.81 -50.20
CA SER A 3 -9.17 -9.45 -48.92
C SER A 3 -7.92 -9.38 -48.05
N ASN A 4 -7.84 -8.36 -47.19
CA ASN A 4 -7.02 -8.46 -45.98
C ASN A 4 -7.76 -9.44 -45.06
N GLU A 5 -7.50 -10.73 -45.25
CA GLU A 5 -7.74 -11.72 -44.22
C GLU A 5 -6.76 -11.39 -43.09
N GLU A 6 -7.23 -10.63 -42.12
CA GLU A 6 -6.62 -10.57 -40.79
C GLU A 6 -6.52 -12.02 -40.32
N THR A 7 -5.31 -12.57 -40.42
CA THR A 7 -4.98 -13.87 -39.85
C THR A 7 -5.03 -13.64 -38.34
N GLU A 8 -6.22 -13.78 -37.75
CA GLU A 8 -6.37 -13.88 -36.30
C GLU A 8 -5.47 -15.05 -35.89
N GLU A 9 -4.30 -14.74 -35.31
CA GLU A 9 -3.45 -15.73 -34.66
C GLU A 9 -4.31 -16.44 -33.61
N LYS A 10 -4.77 -17.64 -33.98
CA LYS A 10 -5.63 -18.45 -33.13
C LYS A 10 -4.83 -18.83 -31.90
N PHE A 11 -5.07 -18.14 -30.79
CA PHE A 11 -4.34 -18.37 -29.54
C PHE A 11 -4.42 -19.85 -29.15
N GLU A 12 -3.31 -20.57 -29.28
CA GLU A 12 -3.24 -21.98 -28.94
C GLU A 12 -3.17 -22.13 -27.41
N LEU A 13 -4.25 -22.70 -26.85
CA LEU A 13 -4.36 -22.99 -25.43
C LEU A 13 -3.42 -24.12 -25.06
N GLN A 14 -2.31 -23.76 -24.42
CA GLN A 14 -1.46 -24.72 -23.72
C GLN A 14 -1.94 -24.84 -22.26
N PRO A 15 -2.43 -26.02 -21.85
CA PRO A 15 -2.81 -26.26 -20.46
C PRO A 15 -1.58 -26.17 -19.55
N SER A 16 -1.81 -25.95 -18.26
CA SER A 16 -0.74 -26.01 -17.27
C SER A 16 -0.20 -27.44 -17.20
N GLU A 17 1.12 -27.58 -17.03
CA GLU A 17 1.78 -28.89 -16.82
C GLU A 17 1.58 -29.43 -15.40
N LEU A 18 0.94 -28.65 -14.52
CA LEU A 18 0.65 -29.04 -13.15
C LEU A 18 -0.42 -30.14 -13.09
N GLU A 19 -0.17 -31.15 -12.26
CA GLU A 19 -1.20 -32.11 -11.86
C GLU A 19 -2.38 -31.39 -11.19
N GLU A 20 -3.60 -31.89 -11.37
CA GLU A 20 -4.85 -31.31 -10.85
C GLU A 20 -4.78 -30.92 -9.35
N LYS A 21 -4.20 -31.78 -8.51
CA LYS A 21 -4.05 -31.50 -7.08
C LYS A 21 -3.09 -30.33 -6.81
N THR A 22 -1.96 -30.32 -7.50
CA THR A 22 -0.96 -29.24 -7.42
C THR A 22 -1.52 -27.94 -7.98
N HIS A 23 -2.34 -28.02 -9.03
CA HIS A 23 -3.04 -26.87 -9.59
C HIS A 23 -4.01 -26.26 -8.55
N ALA A 24 -4.76 -27.10 -7.83
CA ALA A 24 -5.65 -26.66 -6.76
C ALA A 24 -4.91 -25.99 -5.59
N GLU A 25 -3.78 -26.56 -5.15
CA GLU A 25 -2.92 -25.94 -4.11
C GLU A 25 -2.37 -24.58 -4.56
N MET A 26 -1.96 -24.48 -5.82
CA MET A 26 -1.45 -23.23 -6.40
C MET A 26 -2.52 -22.15 -6.52
N LEU A 27 -3.76 -22.52 -6.88
CA LEU A 27 -4.90 -21.59 -6.89
C LEU A 27 -5.25 -21.11 -5.48
N MET A 28 -5.25 -22.01 -4.49
CA MET A 28 -5.48 -21.66 -3.09
C MET A 28 -4.43 -20.66 -2.59
N MET A 29 -3.14 -20.92 -2.86
CA MET A 29 -2.06 -20.00 -2.50
C MET A 29 -2.14 -18.66 -3.26
N TYR A 30 -2.61 -18.67 -4.51
CA TYR A 30 -2.82 -17.46 -5.29
C TYR A 30 -3.92 -16.59 -4.68
N GLU A 31 -5.05 -17.20 -4.29
CA GLU A 31 -6.16 -16.50 -3.65
C GLU A 31 -5.74 -15.91 -2.30
N GLU A 32 -5.05 -16.69 -1.47
CA GLU A 32 -4.56 -16.24 -0.17
C GLU A 32 -3.61 -15.03 -0.31
N ALA A 33 -2.64 -15.11 -1.24
CA ALA A 33 -1.72 -14.02 -1.50
C ALA A 33 -2.43 -12.76 -2.05
N ALA A 34 -3.45 -12.94 -2.90
CA ALA A 34 -4.26 -11.83 -3.40
C ALA A 34 -5.08 -11.17 -2.29
N ASN A 35 -5.66 -11.95 -1.38
CA ASN A 35 -6.42 -11.46 -0.24
C ASN A 35 -5.52 -10.76 0.79
N SER A 36 -4.32 -11.30 1.06
CA SER A 36 -3.30 -10.67 1.90
C SER A 36 -2.92 -9.26 1.40
N ILE A 37 -2.72 -9.10 0.08
CA ILE A 37 -2.44 -7.78 -0.52
C ILE A 37 -3.61 -6.81 -0.33
N ARG A 38 -4.87 -7.26 -0.51
CA ARG A 38 -6.06 -6.42 -0.31
C ARG A 38 -6.20 -5.99 1.15
N PHE A 39 -6.00 -6.93 2.07
CA PHE A 39 -6.03 -6.67 3.50
C PHE A 39 -4.96 -5.65 3.90
N ALA A 40 -3.71 -5.83 3.45
CA ALA A 40 -2.61 -4.91 3.73
C ALA A 40 -2.89 -3.49 3.23
N LYS A 41 -3.52 -3.33 2.06
CA LYS A 41 -3.95 -2.01 1.56
C LYS A 41 -5.02 -1.38 2.44
N GLY A 42 -6.01 -2.16 2.88
CA GLY A 42 -7.03 -1.67 3.81
C GLY A 42 -6.41 -1.21 5.13
N MET A 43 -5.43 -1.95 5.63
CA MET A 43 -4.73 -1.62 6.87
C MET A 43 -3.82 -0.39 6.72
N GLN A 44 -3.21 -0.17 5.55
CA GLN A 44 -2.45 1.05 5.25
C GLN A 44 -3.32 2.31 5.40
N TRP A 45 -4.52 2.31 4.81
CA TRP A 45 -5.45 3.44 4.92
C TRP A 45 -5.94 3.67 6.36
N LYS A 46 -6.25 2.58 7.08
CA LYS A 46 -6.65 2.68 8.50
C LYS A 46 -5.52 3.22 9.36
N THR A 47 -4.29 2.75 9.15
CA THR A 47 -3.10 3.20 9.89
C THR A 47 -2.84 4.69 9.65
N LEU A 48 -2.95 5.15 8.41
CA LEU A 48 -2.86 6.57 8.09
C LEU A 48 -3.93 7.38 8.83
N GLY A 49 -5.20 6.96 8.73
CA GLY A 49 -6.31 7.65 9.38
C GLY A 49 -6.14 7.74 10.90
N ILE A 50 -5.77 6.63 11.54
CA ILE A 50 -5.51 6.59 12.98
C ILE A 50 -4.32 7.49 13.34
N GLY A 51 -3.22 7.41 12.60
CA GLY A 51 -2.04 8.27 12.82
C GLY A 51 -2.38 9.75 12.75
N MET A 52 -3.15 10.17 11.73
CA MET A 52 -3.62 11.55 11.60
C MET A 52 -4.54 11.96 12.76
N LEU A 53 -5.48 11.11 13.15
CA LEU A 53 -6.38 11.39 14.29
C LEU A 53 -5.62 11.54 15.61
N VAL A 54 -4.59 10.72 15.84
CA VAL A 54 -3.75 10.84 17.04
C VAL A 54 -3.00 12.17 17.04
N ILE A 55 -2.41 12.58 15.91
CA ILE A 55 -1.71 13.88 15.80
C ILE A 55 -2.68 15.04 16.05
N ILE A 56 -3.89 14.99 15.46
CA ILE A 56 -4.93 16.01 15.70
C ILE A 56 -5.35 16.04 17.16
N GLY A 57 -5.53 14.87 17.80
CA GLY A 57 -5.85 14.77 19.22
C GLY A 57 -4.76 15.38 20.10
N LEU A 58 -3.48 15.12 19.79
CA LEU A 58 -2.33 15.72 20.47
C LEU A 58 -2.27 17.24 20.27
N LEU A 59 -2.64 17.73 19.09
CA LEU A 59 -2.72 19.17 18.78
C LEU A 59 -3.78 19.85 19.65
N ILE A 60 -5.00 19.31 19.67
CA ILE A 60 -6.11 19.85 20.48
C ILE A 60 -5.74 19.85 21.96
N PHE A 61 -5.14 18.75 22.43
CA PHE A 61 -4.66 18.63 23.80
C PHE A 61 -3.56 19.66 24.11
N GLY A 62 -2.58 19.82 23.21
CA GLY A 62 -1.49 20.77 23.34
C GLY A 62 -1.98 22.22 23.42
N GLU A 63 -2.88 22.63 22.54
CA GLU A 63 -3.49 23.98 22.55
C GLU A 63 -4.28 24.25 23.83
N TYR A 64 -5.06 23.26 24.30
CA TYR A 64 -5.86 23.42 25.51
C TYR A 64 -4.98 23.56 26.77
N VAL A 65 -3.84 22.86 26.82
CA VAL A 65 -2.96 22.82 27.98
C VAL A 65 -1.87 23.89 27.94
N ALA A 66 -1.50 24.39 26.74
CA ALA A 66 -0.42 25.37 26.53
C ALA A 66 -0.50 26.61 27.43
N PRO A 67 -1.68 27.24 27.68
CA PRO A 67 -1.77 28.41 28.55
C PRO A 67 -1.50 28.10 30.03
N ARG A 68 -1.64 26.83 30.45
CA ARG A 68 -1.56 26.42 31.86
C ARG A 68 -0.21 25.81 32.21
N VAL A 69 0.40 25.07 31.29
CA VAL A 69 1.62 24.29 31.55
C VAL A 69 2.54 24.33 30.33
N LYS A 70 3.38 25.37 30.25
CA LYS A 70 4.30 25.59 29.12
C LYS A 70 5.28 24.43 28.87
N THR A 71 5.65 23.67 29.91
CA THR A 71 6.55 22.52 29.79
C THR A 71 5.96 21.32 29.05
N LEU A 72 4.63 21.22 28.91
CA LEU A 72 3.99 20.12 28.19
C LEU A 72 3.94 20.34 26.67
N VAL A 73 4.08 21.58 26.20
CA VAL A 73 4.11 21.92 24.76
C VAL A 73 5.26 21.23 24.00
N PRO A 74 6.52 21.24 24.47
CA PRO A 74 7.60 20.50 23.79
C PRO A 74 7.37 18.98 23.83
N VAL A 75 6.73 18.46 24.88
CA VAL A 75 6.43 17.03 25.00
C VAL A 75 5.39 16.61 23.96
N THR A 76 4.34 17.40 23.74
CA THR A 76 3.33 17.10 22.71
C THR A 76 3.91 17.19 21.30
N ILE A 77 4.83 18.13 21.04
CA ILE A 77 5.58 18.22 19.79
C ILE A 77 6.40 16.95 19.55
N ILE A 78 7.22 16.54 20.53
CA ILE A 78 8.04 15.32 20.42
C ILE A 78 7.16 14.09 20.21
N ALA A 79 6.06 13.97 20.96
CA ALA A 79 5.10 12.87 20.80
C ALA A 79 4.52 12.82 19.38
N SER A 80 4.15 13.96 18.80
CA SER A 80 3.62 14.03 17.43
C SER A 80 4.65 13.57 16.37
N CYS A 81 5.93 13.91 16.56
CA CYS A 81 7.03 13.42 15.73
C CYS A 81 7.20 11.90 15.84
N VAL A 82 7.15 11.34 17.06
CA VAL A 82 7.26 9.89 17.30
C VAL A 82 6.11 9.13 16.64
N VAL A 83 4.87 9.63 16.78
CA VAL A 83 3.69 9.04 16.13
C VAL A 83 3.84 9.07 14.60
N THR A 84 4.33 10.18 14.06
CA THR A 84 4.58 10.33 12.62
C THR A 84 5.61 9.30 12.13
N ALA A 85 6.75 9.20 12.81
CA ALA A 85 7.80 8.24 12.47
C ALA A 85 7.31 6.78 12.57
N GLY A 86 6.57 6.45 13.64
CA GLY A 86 5.98 5.12 13.82
C GLY A 86 4.97 4.76 12.73
N THR A 87 4.12 5.71 12.34
CA THR A 87 3.14 5.51 11.26
C THR A 87 3.84 5.28 9.91
N ILE A 88 4.88 6.06 9.59
CA ILE A 88 5.69 5.87 8.37
C ILE A 88 6.35 4.49 8.38
N TYR A 89 6.93 4.08 9.51
CA TYR A 89 7.55 2.76 9.64
C TYR A 89 6.55 1.63 9.35
N ILE A 90 5.33 1.69 9.93
CA ILE A 90 4.29 0.68 9.68
C ILE A 90 3.88 0.67 8.19
N LEU A 91 3.75 1.84 7.55
CA LEU A 91 3.46 1.92 6.11
C LEU A 91 4.54 1.21 5.28
N LEU A 92 5.82 1.41 5.61
CA LEU A 92 6.94 0.72 4.95
C LEU A 92 6.88 -0.79 5.13
N VAL A 93 6.59 -1.28 6.35
CA VAL A 93 6.42 -2.72 6.62
C VAL A 93 5.32 -3.30 5.73
N PHE A 94 4.16 -2.64 5.63
CA PHE A 94 3.10 -3.08 4.73
C PHE A 94 3.54 -3.07 3.26
N GLN A 95 4.39 -2.13 2.84
CA GLN A 95 4.91 -2.15 1.47
C GLN A 95 5.86 -3.32 1.21
N LEU A 96 6.70 -3.69 2.18
CA LEU A 96 7.57 -4.86 2.06
C LEU A 96 6.74 -6.14 1.96
N LEU A 97 5.74 -6.30 2.83
CA LEU A 97 4.86 -7.48 2.83
C LEU A 97 4.12 -7.61 1.50
N GLN A 98 3.50 -6.53 1.00
CA GLN A 98 2.85 -6.57 -0.31
C GLN A 98 3.85 -6.81 -1.47
N ASN A 99 5.14 -6.52 -1.30
CA ASN A 99 6.14 -6.82 -2.32
C ASN A 99 6.46 -8.32 -2.33
N MET A 100 6.63 -8.92 -1.16
CA MET A 100 6.84 -10.36 -1.00
C MET A 100 5.66 -11.16 -1.57
N GLU A 101 4.42 -10.79 -1.22
CA GLU A 101 3.23 -11.46 -1.76
C GLU A 101 3.10 -11.33 -3.27
N ARG A 102 3.52 -10.20 -3.85
CA ARG A 102 3.56 -10.05 -5.32
C ARG A 102 4.61 -10.94 -5.97
N GLN A 103 5.75 -11.16 -5.33
CA GLN A 103 6.74 -12.11 -5.83
C GLN A 103 6.19 -13.53 -5.80
N LYS A 104 5.50 -13.91 -4.72
CA LYS A 104 4.77 -15.19 -4.63
C LYS A 104 3.76 -15.35 -5.77
N LEU A 105 2.93 -14.34 -6.04
CA LEU A 105 1.97 -14.35 -7.15
C LEU A 105 2.62 -14.42 -8.54
N ARG A 106 3.85 -13.90 -8.70
CA ARG A 106 4.60 -14.00 -9.97
C ARG A 106 5.15 -15.40 -10.16
N ALA A 107 5.70 -16.01 -9.11
CA ALA A 107 6.17 -17.39 -9.13
C ALA A 107 5.02 -18.35 -9.45
N ILE A 108 3.89 -18.22 -8.76
CA ILE A 108 2.69 -19.05 -9.02
C ILE A 108 2.17 -18.83 -10.45
N GLY A 109 2.12 -17.58 -10.91
CA GLY A 109 1.63 -17.27 -12.26
C GLY A 109 2.50 -17.79 -13.40
N ALA A 110 3.78 -18.10 -13.15
CA ALA A 110 4.69 -18.65 -14.16
C ALA A 110 4.35 -20.10 -14.52
N GLU A 111 3.82 -20.88 -13.57
CA GLU A 111 3.46 -22.30 -13.73
C GLU A 111 2.05 -22.50 -14.31
N MET A 112 1.26 -21.43 -14.40
CA MET A 112 -0.13 -21.47 -14.88
C MET A 112 -0.20 -21.55 -16.41
N SER A 113 -1.40 -21.81 -16.95
CA SER A 113 -1.62 -21.93 -18.41
C SER A 113 -1.23 -20.68 -19.18
N ASN A 114 -0.99 -20.82 -20.49
CA ASN A 114 -0.62 -19.70 -21.35
C ASN A 114 -1.72 -18.60 -21.35
N LEU A 115 -3.00 -19.00 -21.29
CA LEU A 115 -4.12 -18.05 -21.22
C LEU A 115 -4.05 -17.19 -19.96
N PHE A 116 -3.74 -17.78 -18.82
CA PHE A 116 -3.61 -17.05 -17.57
C PHE A 116 -2.47 -16.03 -17.63
N ARG A 117 -1.33 -16.42 -18.23
CA ARG A 117 -0.18 -15.52 -18.42
C ARG A 117 -0.53 -14.36 -19.35
N LEU A 118 -1.26 -14.62 -20.44
CA LEU A 118 -1.75 -13.59 -21.36
C LEU A 118 -2.69 -12.60 -20.65
N VAL A 119 -3.69 -13.10 -19.94
CA VAL A 119 -4.62 -12.25 -19.18
C VAL A 119 -3.88 -11.41 -18.12
N ARG A 120 -2.85 -11.99 -17.50
CA ARG A 120 -2.03 -11.28 -16.50
C ARG A 120 -1.09 -10.25 -17.12
N SER A 121 -0.56 -10.49 -18.32
CA SER A 121 0.37 -9.59 -19.00
C SER A 121 -0.32 -8.34 -19.56
N LEU A 122 -1.64 -8.39 -19.81
CA LEU A 122 -2.45 -7.23 -20.17
C LEU A 122 -2.36 -6.09 -19.14
N ARG A 123 -2.04 -6.40 -17.88
CA ARG A 123 -1.83 -5.39 -16.85
C ARG A 123 -0.41 -4.81 -16.96
N MET A 124 -0.29 -3.58 -17.47
CA MET A 124 1.00 -2.90 -17.60
C MET A 124 1.72 -2.81 -16.23
N PRO A 125 2.94 -3.37 -16.10
CA PRO A 125 3.66 -3.44 -14.82
C PRO A 125 4.16 -2.06 -14.36
N LEU A 126 4.44 -1.15 -15.31
CA LEU A 126 4.90 0.21 -15.05
C LEU A 126 3.81 1.09 -14.43
N GLU A 127 2.61 1.06 -15.00
CA GLU A 127 1.48 1.87 -14.53
C GLU A 127 1.03 1.45 -13.12
N ALA A 128 1.05 0.15 -12.84
CA ALA A 128 0.74 -0.39 -11.51
C ALA A 128 1.79 0.00 -10.45
N ALA A 129 3.07 0.14 -10.84
CA ALA A 129 4.12 0.60 -9.95
C ALA A 129 4.00 2.10 -9.67
N PHE A 130 3.79 2.91 -10.71
CA PHE A 130 3.60 4.35 -10.61
C PHE A 130 2.44 4.69 -9.66
N HIS A 131 1.26 4.10 -9.89
CA HIS A 131 0.09 4.38 -9.07
C HIS A 131 0.30 4.03 -7.57
N ARG A 132 1.07 2.96 -7.29
CA ARG A 132 1.38 2.57 -5.91
C ARG A 132 2.28 3.60 -5.22
N TYR A 133 3.32 4.08 -5.90
CA TYR A 133 4.26 5.05 -5.31
C TYR A 133 3.61 6.43 -5.17
N THR A 134 2.81 6.87 -6.13
CA THR A 134 2.05 8.13 -6.02
C THR A 134 1.16 8.13 -4.79
N LEU A 135 0.46 7.02 -4.53
CA LEU A 135 -0.41 6.89 -3.36
C LEU A 135 0.39 6.87 -2.05
N LEU A 136 1.53 6.16 -1.99
CA LEU A 136 2.41 6.19 -0.83
C LEU A 136 2.94 7.60 -0.54
N ILE A 137 3.43 8.29 -1.57
CA ILE A 137 3.95 9.66 -1.44
C ILE A 137 2.85 10.58 -0.90
N PHE A 138 1.63 10.46 -1.43
CA PHE A 138 0.48 11.21 -0.94
C PHE A 138 0.20 10.95 0.55
N MET A 139 0.22 9.68 1.00
CA MET A 139 0.07 9.33 2.42
C MET A 139 1.17 9.95 3.29
N GLY A 140 2.43 9.88 2.82
CA GLY A 140 3.58 10.46 3.53
C GLY A 140 3.49 11.97 3.65
N ILE A 141 3.14 12.67 2.56
CA ILE A 141 2.95 14.12 2.55
C ILE A 141 1.82 14.52 3.49
N GLY A 142 0.68 13.81 3.47
CA GLY A 142 -0.44 14.11 4.36
C GLY A 142 -0.06 14.00 5.84
N LEU A 143 0.69 12.96 6.19
CA LEU A 143 1.12 12.73 7.57
C LEU A 143 2.16 13.75 8.03
N VAL A 144 3.22 13.96 7.24
CA VAL A 144 4.27 14.95 7.54
C VAL A 144 3.70 16.36 7.56
N GLY A 145 2.79 16.70 6.64
CA GLY A 145 2.10 17.97 6.60
C GLY A 145 1.26 18.22 7.86
N THR A 146 0.54 17.20 8.34
CA THR A 146 -0.23 17.29 9.59
C THR A 146 0.67 17.50 10.81
N CYS A 147 1.80 16.78 10.87
CA CYS A 147 2.80 16.97 11.92
C CYS A 147 3.42 18.38 11.87
N ALA A 148 3.85 18.84 10.70
CA ALA A 148 4.44 20.17 10.51
C ALA A 148 3.45 21.28 10.88
N PHE A 149 2.18 21.11 10.52
CA PHE A 149 1.11 22.02 10.92
C PHE A 149 0.96 22.06 12.45
N ALA A 150 0.90 20.90 13.11
CA ALA A 150 0.82 20.83 14.57
C ALA A 150 2.00 21.53 15.26
N ILE A 151 3.22 21.31 14.76
CA ILE A 151 4.43 21.98 15.27
C ILE A 151 4.31 23.50 15.11
N SER A 152 3.92 23.98 13.93
CA SER A 152 3.83 25.43 13.64
C SER A 152 2.80 26.17 14.50
N LEU A 153 1.76 25.46 14.93
CA LEU A 153 0.70 25.99 15.76
C LEU A 153 1.14 26.02 17.23
N LEU A 154 1.65 24.89 17.73
CA LEU A 154 2.12 24.75 19.10
C LEU A 154 3.38 25.59 19.39
N SER A 155 4.24 25.82 18.39
CA SER A 155 5.43 26.67 18.54
C SER A 155 5.10 28.13 18.85
N ARG A 156 3.86 28.58 18.64
CA ARG A 156 3.40 29.92 19.03
C ARG A 156 3.30 30.10 20.54
N HIS A 157 3.20 28.99 21.28
CA HIS A 157 3.04 28.98 22.74
C HIS A 157 4.32 28.69 23.51
N LEU A 158 5.41 28.39 22.79
CA LEU A 158 6.76 28.19 23.36
C LEU A 158 7.40 29.52 23.77
#